data_AF-E3NS91-F1
#
_entry.id   AF-E3NS91-F1
#
_cell.length_a   1.000
_cell.length_b   1.000
_cell.length_c   1.000
_cell.angle_alpha   90.00
_cell.angle_beta   90.00
_cell.angle_gamma   90.00
#
_symmetry.space_group_name_H-M   'P 1'
#
loop_
_entity.id
_entity.type
_entity.pdbx_description
1 polymer ?
#
loop_
_entity_poly.entity_id
_entity_poly.type
_entity_poly.pdbx_seq_one_letter_code
_entity_poly.pdbx_strand_id
1 'polypeptide(L)'
;MDHPFSHRRTSPAPDSPSVGPKTINLSIAERQCICASWEKASTQSDIGCELVARLLNDNRTRFRALLGTDYPLLLLFQFFTLSECKSGSFLGSGNYTTEDVNGMKRARSVADGVNCFFNKVISKLMDTNYVEEIQDLSLQLGAMHFRMKVWFQAENWLCVKNCLLDSVVSALLKDVKGESQWDF
;
A
#
# COMPACT_ATOMS: atom_id res chain seq x y z
N MET A 1 -9.27 -53.40 41.08
CA MET A 1 -9.69 -53.34 39.66
C MET A 1 -10.08 -51.91 39.37
N ASP A 2 -9.31 -51.32 38.49
CA ASP A 2 -9.04 -49.90 38.35
C ASP A 2 -10.16 -49.14 37.62
N HIS A 3 -10.57 -48.01 38.20
CA HIS A 3 -11.24 -46.94 37.46
C HIS A 3 -10.18 -45.95 36.97
N PRO A 4 -9.98 -45.76 35.66
CA PRO A 4 -9.05 -44.75 35.19
C PRO A 4 -9.72 -43.38 35.26
N PHE A 5 -9.28 -42.57 36.23
CA PHE A 5 -9.58 -41.15 36.30
C PHE A 5 -8.93 -40.39 35.14
N SER A 6 -9.76 -39.52 34.58
CA SER A 6 -9.48 -38.36 33.74
C SER A 6 -8.08 -37.75 33.89
N HIS A 7 -7.33 -37.73 32.78
CA HIS A 7 -6.45 -36.62 32.42
C HIS A 7 -6.48 -36.43 30.89
N ARG A 8 -7.59 -35.89 30.39
CA ARG A 8 -7.61 -35.28 29.06
C ARG A 8 -6.68 -34.06 29.15
N ARG A 9 -5.45 -34.18 28.62
CA ARG A 9 -4.55 -33.05 28.38
C ARG A 9 -5.34 -32.01 27.58
N THR A 10 -5.75 -30.93 28.24
CA THR A 10 -6.15 -29.70 27.58
C THR A 10 -4.93 -29.20 26.82
N SER A 11 -4.99 -29.30 25.49
CA SER A 11 -4.08 -28.60 24.60
C SER A 11 -3.97 -27.14 25.05
N PRO A 12 -2.76 -26.54 25.08
CA PRO A 12 -2.66 -25.11 25.29
C PRO A 12 -3.49 -24.41 24.20
N ALA A 13 -4.36 -23.49 24.61
CA ALA A 13 -5.07 -22.63 23.68
C ALA A 13 -4.01 -21.96 22.77
N PRO A 14 -4.27 -21.84 21.46
CA PRO A 14 -3.37 -21.08 20.61
C PRO A 14 -3.23 -19.68 21.21
N ASP A 15 -1.99 -19.25 21.39
CA ASP A 15 -1.64 -17.94 21.93
C ASP A 15 -2.55 -16.88 21.29
N SER A 16 -3.50 -16.37 22.07
CA SER A 16 -4.21 -15.15 21.71
C SER A 16 -3.13 -14.11 21.46
N PRO A 17 -3.08 -13.43 20.30
CA PRO A 17 -2.12 -12.35 20.08
C PRO A 17 -2.43 -11.23 21.08
N SER A 18 -1.77 -11.30 22.23
CA SER A 18 -1.81 -10.32 23.29
C SER A 18 -0.91 -9.14 22.91
N VAL A 19 -1.35 -8.36 21.93
CA VAL A 19 -1.17 -6.91 21.85
C VAL A 19 -2.35 -6.40 21.01
N GLY A 20 -3.46 -6.03 21.65
CA GLY A 20 -4.49 -5.27 20.96
C GLY A 20 -3.84 -4.04 20.30
N PRO A 21 -4.29 -3.61 19.11
CA PRO A 21 -3.71 -2.44 18.47
C PRO A 21 -3.78 -1.27 19.46
N LYS A 22 -2.66 -0.57 19.67
CA LYS A 22 -2.69 0.74 20.33
C LYS A 22 -3.79 1.52 19.64
N THR A 23 -4.88 1.82 20.35
CA THR A 23 -6.04 2.45 19.76
C THR A 23 -5.58 3.80 19.22
N ILE A 24 -5.45 3.90 17.91
CA ILE A 24 -5.10 5.14 17.23
C ILE A 24 -6.33 6.03 17.42
N ASN A 25 -6.22 7.02 18.31
CA ASN A 25 -7.30 7.95 18.58
C ASN A 25 -6.91 9.32 18.06
N LEU A 26 -7.16 9.54 16.77
CA LEU A 26 -7.00 10.82 16.10
C LEU A 26 -8.14 11.77 16.48
N SER A 27 -7.78 13.00 16.85
CA SER A 27 -8.74 14.08 17.01
C SER A 27 -9.46 14.37 15.69
N ILE A 28 -10.63 15.04 15.77
CA ILE A 28 -11.37 15.46 14.58
C ILE A 28 -10.49 16.35 13.68
N ALA A 29 -9.70 17.25 14.28
CA ALA A 29 -8.80 18.14 13.54
C ALA A 29 -7.70 17.37 12.78
N GLU A 30 -7.10 16.35 13.40
CA GLU A 30 -6.12 15.50 12.72
C GLU A 30 -6.73 14.74 11.55
N ARG A 31 -7.95 14.19 11.74
CA ARG A 31 -8.66 13.46 10.68
C ARG A 31 -9.00 14.37 9.50
N GLN A 32 -9.51 15.58 9.78
CA GLN A 32 -9.76 16.60 8.76
C GLN A 32 -8.48 17.01 8.01
N CYS A 33 -7.37 17.20 8.74
CA CYS A 33 -6.07 17.51 8.16
C CYS A 33 -5.60 16.41 7.21
N ILE A 34 -5.73 15.14 7.59
CA ILE A 34 -5.36 14.00 6.75
C ILE A 34 -6.22 13.96 5.47
N CYS A 35 -7.55 14.10 5.60
CA CYS A 35 -8.46 14.12 4.45
C CYS A 35 -8.11 15.25 3.47
N ALA A 36 -7.96 16.47 3.98
CA ALA A 36 -7.63 17.64 3.16
C ALA A 36 -6.25 17.51 2.49
N SER A 37 -5.26 16.99 3.23
CA SER A 37 -3.91 16.76 2.70
C SER A 37 -3.91 15.71 1.59
N TRP A 38 -4.67 14.63 1.75
CA TRP A 38 -4.78 13.59 0.72
C TRP A 38 -5.49 14.11 -0.53
N GLU A 39 -6.61 14.80 -0.36
CA GLU A 39 -7.36 15.40 -1.47
C GLU A 39 -6.47 16.37 -2.26
N LYS A 40 -5.82 17.29 -1.56
CA LYS A 40 -4.89 18.26 -2.18
C LYS A 40 -3.71 17.58 -2.87
N ALA A 41 -3.10 16.57 -2.27
CA ALA A 41 -2.00 15.85 -2.90
C ALA A 41 -2.45 15.12 -4.18
N SER A 42 -3.64 14.51 -4.14
CA SER A 42 -4.20 13.72 -5.25
C SER A 42 -4.65 14.57 -6.43
N THR A 43 -4.99 15.84 -6.23
CA THR A 43 -5.27 16.78 -7.33
C THR A 43 -4.00 17.29 -8.01
N GLN A 44 -2.91 17.40 -7.26
CA GLN A 44 -1.63 17.91 -7.76
C GLN A 44 -0.77 16.86 -8.46
N SER A 45 -0.90 15.58 -8.12
CA SER A 45 -0.09 14.51 -8.69
C SER A 45 -0.78 13.15 -8.58
N ASP A 46 -0.46 12.23 -9.50
CA ASP A 46 -0.87 10.83 -9.37
C ASP A 46 0.02 10.14 -8.32
N ILE A 47 -0.44 10.16 -7.07
CA ILE A 47 0.28 9.62 -5.90
C ILE A 47 0.64 8.14 -6.09
N GLY A 48 -0.24 7.35 -6.68
CA GLY A 48 0.01 5.95 -7.01
C GLY A 48 1.20 5.78 -7.95
N CYS A 49 1.24 6.54 -9.05
CA CYS A 49 2.36 6.46 -10.00
C CYS A 49 3.68 6.97 -9.40
N GLU A 50 3.61 8.07 -8.66
CA GLU A 50 4.73 8.68 -7.93
C GLU A 50 5.32 7.68 -6.90
N LEU A 51 4.48 6.94 -6.18
CA LEU A 51 4.90 5.90 -5.25
C LEU A 51 5.56 4.73 -5.97
N VAL A 52 4.96 4.24 -7.06
CA VAL A 52 5.48 3.10 -7.81
C VAL A 52 6.83 3.43 -8.45
N ALA A 53 6.99 4.64 -9.00
CA ALA A 53 8.26 5.11 -9.52
C ALA A 53 9.33 5.16 -8.42
N ARG A 54 9.01 5.69 -7.22
CA ARG A 54 9.93 5.69 -6.07
C ARG A 54 10.32 4.28 -5.62
N LEU A 55 9.36 3.36 -5.52
CA LEU A 55 9.64 1.96 -5.18
C LEU A 55 10.52 1.29 -6.23
N LEU A 56 10.30 1.56 -7.52
CA LEU A 56 11.16 1.07 -8.58
C LEU A 56 12.56 1.66 -8.54
N ASN A 57 12.76 2.84 -7.94
CA ASN A 57 14.08 3.45 -7.77
C ASN A 57 14.74 3.09 -6.43
N ASP A 58 14.00 2.53 -5.48
CA ASP A 58 14.54 2.13 -4.19
C ASP A 58 15.18 0.73 -4.25
N ASN A 59 16.51 0.71 -4.32
CA ASN A 59 17.32 -0.51 -4.36
C ASN A 59 17.21 -1.39 -3.10
N ARG A 60 16.64 -0.87 -2.00
CA ARG A 60 16.35 -1.66 -0.80
C ARG A 60 15.11 -2.53 -0.99
N THR A 61 14.26 -2.18 -1.95
CA THR A 61 13.05 -2.93 -2.24
C THR A 61 13.34 -4.02 -3.27
N ARG A 62 12.68 -5.17 -3.12
CA ARG A 62 12.64 -6.20 -4.17
C ARG A 62 11.53 -5.93 -5.20
N PHE A 63 11.11 -4.67 -5.34
CA PHE A 63 9.89 -4.31 -6.07
C PHE A 63 10.06 -4.53 -7.58
N ARG A 64 11.26 -4.26 -8.12
CA ARG A 64 11.62 -4.58 -9.51
C ARG A 64 11.43 -6.06 -9.86
N ALA A 65 11.86 -6.96 -8.97
CA ALA A 65 11.73 -8.41 -9.18
C ALA A 65 10.26 -8.87 -9.16
N LEU A 66 9.38 -8.18 -8.44
CA LEU A 66 7.95 -8.47 -8.47
C LEU A 66 7.33 -8.12 -9.82
N LEU A 67 7.68 -6.97 -10.41
CA LEU A 67 7.10 -6.57 -11.70
C LEU A 67 7.65 -7.43 -12.86
N GLY A 68 8.94 -7.76 -12.83
CA GLY A 68 9.63 -8.49 -13.89
C GLY A 68 9.52 -10.01 -13.85
N THR A 69 8.80 -10.60 -12.89
CA THR A 69 8.64 -12.05 -12.85
C THR A 69 7.48 -12.50 -13.75
N ASP A 70 7.84 -13.21 -14.82
CA ASP A 70 7.00 -14.12 -15.63
C ASP A 70 6.54 -15.34 -14.80
N TYR A 71 6.17 -15.16 -13.53
CA TYR A 71 5.53 -16.25 -12.81
C TYR A 71 4.16 -16.48 -13.44
N PRO A 72 3.82 -17.72 -13.83
CA PRO A 72 2.44 -18.09 -14.08
C PRO A 72 1.71 -18.19 -12.73
N LEU A 73 1.58 -17.06 -12.02
CA LEU A 73 0.60 -16.91 -10.94
C LEU A 73 -0.76 -16.62 -11.57
N LEU A 74 -1.19 -17.60 -12.37
CA LEU A 74 -2.31 -17.63 -13.30
C LEU A 74 -3.70 -17.45 -12.65
N LEU A 75 -3.84 -17.06 -11.38
CA LEU A 75 -5.15 -17.03 -10.73
C LEU A 75 -5.42 -15.92 -9.70
N LEU A 76 -4.51 -14.98 -9.42
CA LEU A 76 -4.81 -13.90 -8.45
C LEU A 76 -4.84 -12.49 -9.03
N PHE A 77 -4.48 -12.34 -10.32
CA PHE A 77 -4.65 -11.10 -11.08
C PHE A 77 -5.72 -11.22 -12.18
N GLN A 78 -6.59 -12.24 -12.14
CA GLN A 78 -7.70 -12.35 -13.11
C GLN A 78 -8.76 -11.23 -12.95
N PHE A 79 -8.60 -10.33 -11.98
CA PHE A 79 -9.35 -9.06 -11.88
C PHE A 79 -8.56 -7.81 -12.32
N PHE A 80 -7.27 -7.91 -12.63
CA PHE A 80 -6.44 -6.81 -13.13
C PHE A 80 -5.62 -7.28 -14.33
N THR A 81 -6.37 -7.52 -15.41
CA THR A 81 -5.97 -7.33 -16.81
C THR A 81 -4.66 -7.98 -17.26
N LEU A 82 -4.80 -9.22 -17.75
CA LEU A 82 -3.91 -9.84 -18.73
C LEU A 82 -3.60 -8.87 -19.88
N SER A 83 -2.35 -8.45 -20.01
CA SER A 83 -1.76 -8.18 -21.32
C SER A 83 -0.25 -8.08 -21.19
N GLU A 84 0.40 -8.99 -21.91
CA GLU A 84 1.83 -9.18 -22.08
C GLU A 84 2.60 -7.86 -22.23
N CYS A 85 3.61 -7.67 -21.39
CA CYS A 85 4.72 -6.78 -21.73
C CYS A 85 5.86 -7.67 -22.21
N LYS A 86 6.27 -7.43 -23.46
CA LYS A 86 7.35 -8.12 -24.14
C LYS A 86 8.57 -8.23 -23.22
N SER A 87 9.03 -9.47 -23.04
CA SER A 87 10.41 -9.74 -22.64
C SER A 87 11.33 -9.02 -23.61
N GLY A 88 12.01 -7.97 -23.15
CA GLY A 88 12.80 -7.11 -24.02
C GLY A 88 13.27 -5.83 -23.35
N SER A 89 14.35 -5.92 -22.57
CA SER A 89 15.33 -4.85 -22.37
C SER A 89 14.79 -3.44 -22.00
N PHE A 90 14.02 -3.31 -20.91
CA PHE A 90 13.64 -2.00 -20.34
C PHE A 90 14.26 -1.74 -18.95
N LEU A 91 15.45 -2.29 -18.70
CA LEU A 91 16.27 -1.90 -17.55
C LEU A 91 17.40 -1.00 -18.06
N GLY A 92 17.02 0.17 -18.58
CA GLY A 92 17.98 1.25 -18.75
C GLY A 92 18.48 1.69 -17.37
N SER A 93 19.75 2.13 -17.29
CA SER A 93 20.40 2.67 -16.09
C SER A 93 19.77 3.97 -15.53
N GLY A 94 18.58 4.35 -16.00
CA GLY A 94 17.88 5.57 -15.61
C GLY A 94 16.95 5.35 -14.41
N ASN A 95 16.65 6.43 -13.69
CA ASN A 95 15.59 6.42 -12.69
C ASN A 95 14.24 6.31 -13.38
N TYR A 96 13.36 5.45 -12.89
CA TYR A 96 11.97 5.34 -13.32
C TYR A 96 11.20 6.61 -12.99
N THR A 97 10.39 7.06 -13.94
CA THR A 97 9.51 8.23 -13.85
C THR A 97 8.04 7.82 -13.79
N THR A 98 7.14 8.77 -13.54
CA THR A 98 5.69 8.55 -13.61
C THR A 98 5.23 8.15 -15.01
N GLU A 99 5.91 8.65 -16.04
CA GLU A 99 5.65 8.34 -17.45
C GLU A 99 5.99 6.87 -17.75
N ASP A 100 7.10 6.38 -17.21
CA ASP A 100 7.48 4.96 -17.33
C ASP A 100 6.44 4.05 -16.67
N VAL A 101 5.95 4.43 -15.49
CA VAL A 101 4.89 3.68 -14.78
C VAL A 101 3.61 3.63 -15.60
N ASN A 102 3.21 4.74 -16.24
CA ASN A 102 2.05 4.78 -17.13
C ASN A 102 2.22 3.88 -18.36
N GLY A 103 3.43 3.74 -18.88
CA GLY A 103 3.74 2.84 -19.99
C GLY A 103 3.68 1.34 -19.62
N MET A 104 3.82 1.01 -18.34
CA MET A 104 3.85 -0.36 -17.84
C MET A 104 2.49 -0.78 -17.24
N LYS A 105 1.70 -1.58 -17.96
CA LYS A 105 0.35 -2.01 -17.53
C LYS A 105 0.28 -2.53 -16.10
N ARG A 106 1.24 -3.38 -15.71
CA ARG A 106 1.31 -3.96 -14.36
C ARG A 106 1.66 -2.90 -13.30
N ALA A 107 2.60 -2.00 -13.60
CA ALA A 107 2.97 -0.93 -12.70
C ALA A 107 1.82 0.07 -12.50
N ARG A 108 1.14 0.44 -13.59
CA ARG A 108 -0.08 1.26 -13.58
C ARG A 108 -1.20 0.63 -12.75
N SER A 109 -1.45 -0.67 -12.93
CA SER A 109 -2.45 -1.40 -12.12
C SER A 109 -2.15 -1.35 -10.62
N VAL A 110 -0.87 -1.46 -10.22
CA VAL A 110 -0.46 -1.31 -8.82
C VAL A 110 -0.70 0.12 -8.34
N ALA A 111 -0.35 1.12 -9.13
CA ALA A 111 -0.60 2.53 -8.82
C ALA A 111 -2.11 2.82 -8.60
N ASP A 112 -2.97 2.30 -9.48
CA ASP A 112 -4.43 2.43 -9.35
C ASP A 112 -4.95 1.74 -8.08
N GLY A 113 -4.41 0.56 -7.76
CA GLY A 113 -4.73 -0.16 -6.52
C GLY A 113 -4.37 0.62 -5.25
N VAL A 114 -3.21 1.29 -5.25
CA VAL A 114 -2.79 2.18 -4.15
C VAL A 114 -3.76 3.33 -3.99
N ASN A 115 -4.05 4.07 -5.06
CA ASN A 115 -4.99 5.20 -5.02
C ASN A 115 -6.37 4.74 -4.55
N CYS A 116 -6.88 3.63 -5.07
CA CYS A 116 -8.17 3.06 -4.67
C CYS A 116 -8.21 2.68 -3.18
N PHE A 117 -7.15 2.05 -2.66
CA PHE A 117 -7.09 1.67 -1.25
C PHE A 117 -7.08 2.90 -0.34
N PHE A 118 -6.22 3.88 -0.60
CA PHE A 118 -6.15 5.07 0.23
C PHE A 118 -7.40 5.94 0.13
N ASN A 119 -8.03 6.05 -1.05
CA ASN A 119 -9.33 6.72 -1.17
C ASN A 119 -10.40 6.07 -0.27
N LYS A 120 -10.41 4.73 -0.15
CA LYS A 120 -11.31 4.03 0.79
C LYS A 120 -10.95 4.29 2.24
N VAL A 121 -9.67 4.35 2.60
CA VAL A 121 -9.25 4.69 3.97
C VAL A 121 -9.68 6.11 4.34
N ILE A 122 -9.46 7.06 3.43
CA ILE A 122 -9.80 8.47 3.63
C ILE A 122 -11.31 8.67 3.77
N SER A 123 -12.13 7.96 2.98
CA SER A 123 -13.58 8.06 3.09
C SER A 123 -14.15 7.58 4.42
N LYS A 124 -13.39 6.74 5.15
CA LYS A 124 -13.77 6.22 6.48
C LYS A 124 -13.31 7.08 7.64
N LEU A 125 -12.34 7.98 7.45
CA LEU A 125 -11.73 8.72 8.56
C LEU A 125 -12.73 9.58 9.34
N MET A 126 -13.80 10.07 8.69
CA MET A 126 -14.80 10.91 9.36
C MET A 126 -15.93 10.11 10.04
N ASP A 127 -15.94 8.78 9.88
CA ASP A 127 -16.93 7.91 10.51
C ASP A 127 -16.70 7.83 12.03
N THR A 128 -17.77 7.54 12.78
CA THR A 128 -17.72 7.37 14.23
C THR A 128 -16.87 6.16 14.63
N ASN A 129 -16.88 5.10 13.82
CA ASN A 129 -16.17 3.84 14.02
C ASN A 129 -14.95 3.69 13.09
N TYR A 130 -14.34 4.80 12.65
CA TYR A 130 -13.26 4.79 11.64
C TYR A 130 -12.11 3.83 11.95
N VAL A 131 -11.77 3.63 13.24
CA VAL A 131 -10.69 2.71 13.65
C VAL A 131 -11.00 1.28 13.22
N GLU A 132 -12.22 0.82 13.45
CA GLU A 132 -12.68 -0.54 13.13
C GLU A 132 -12.76 -0.73 11.61
N GLU A 133 -13.31 0.25 10.90
CA GLU A 133 -13.43 0.23 9.43
C GLU A 133 -12.05 0.20 8.75
N ILE A 134 -11.10 1.03 9.20
CA ILE A 134 -9.74 1.07 8.65
C ILE A 134 -8.98 -0.22 9.01
N GLN A 135 -9.20 -0.76 10.21
CA GLN A 135 -8.62 -2.04 10.61
C GLN A 135 -9.11 -3.16 9.70
N ASP A 136 -10.41 -3.24 9.42
CA ASP A 136 -10.99 -4.24 8.51
C ASP A 136 -10.42 -4.12 7.09
N LEU A 137 -10.39 -2.90 6.53
CA LEU A 137 -9.75 -2.63 5.23
C LEU A 137 -8.29 -3.10 5.20
N SER A 138 -7.53 -2.82 6.26
CA SER A 138 -6.11 -3.19 6.37
C SER A 138 -5.91 -4.71 6.49
N LEU A 139 -6.78 -5.38 7.25
CA LEU A 139 -6.77 -6.84 7.38
C LEU A 139 -7.11 -7.53 6.06
N GLN A 140 -8.13 -7.05 5.35
CA GLN A 140 -8.48 -7.56 4.02
C GLN A 140 -7.33 -7.39 3.03
N LEU A 141 -6.66 -6.23 3.04
CA LEU A 141 -5.48 -5.97 2.22
C LEU A 141 -4.35 -6.95 2.55
N GLY A 142 -4.05 -7.16 3.83
CA GLY A 142 -3.04 -8.11 4.29
C GLY A 142 -3.35 -9.55 3.89
N ALA A 143 -4.60 -9.99 4.05
CA ALA A 143 -5.05 -11.31 3.65
C ALA A 143 -4.95 -11.53 2.12
N MET A 144 -5.26 -10.50 1.33
CA MET A 144 -5.10 -10.54 -0.13
C MET A 144 -3.62 -10.75 -0.50
N HIS A 145 -2.71 -9.94 0.05
CA HIS A 145 -1.28 -10.09 -0.20
C HIS A 145 -0.77 -11.47 0.23
N PHE A 146 -1.28 -12.01 1.35
CA PHE A 146 -0.93 -13.33 1.87
C PHE A 146 -1.26 -14.44 0.88
N ARG A 147 -2.47 -14.40 0.34
CA ARG A 147 -2.92 -15.37 -0.67
C ARG A 147 -2.11 -15.27 -1.95
N MET A 148 -1.67 -14.07 -2.31
CA MET A 148 -0.84 -13.82 -3.49
C MET A 148 0.59 -14.31 -3.33
N LYS A 149 1.02 -14.68 -2.12
CA LYS A 149 2.42 -14.98 -1.78
C LYS A 149 3.35 -13.82 -2.15
N VAL A 150 2.82 -12.59 -2.17
CA VAL A 150 3.55 -11.37 -2.50
C VAL A 150 3.85 -10.63 -1.19
N TRP A 151 5.12 -10.26 -1.02
CA TRP A 151 5.63 -9.30 -0.02
C TRP A 151 5.14 -9.44 1.44
N PHE A 152 5.80 -10.31 2.20
CA PHE A 152 5.55 -10.50 3.65
C PHE A 152 6.65 -10.00 4.58
N GLN A 153 7.73 -9.44 4.05
CA GLN A 153 8.77 -8.87 4.90
C GLN A 153 8.34 -7.48 5.37
N ALA A 154 8.43 -7.24 6.68
CA ALA A 154 8.08 -5.94 7.28
C ALA A 154 8.85 -4.77 6.65
N GLU A 155 10.08 -5.03 6.21
CA GLU A 155 10.97 -4.08 5.53
C GLU A 155 10.35 -3.52 4.23
N ASN A 156 9.65 -4.36 3.48
CA ASN A 156 8.99 -3.96 2.24
C ASN A 156 7.81 -3.02 2.51
N TRP A 157 6.99 -3.33 3.51
CA TRP A 157 5.89 -2.46 3.95
C TRP A 157 6.40 -1.12 4.50
N LEU A 158 7.55 -1.12 5.17
CA LEU A 158 8.21 0.10 5.61
C LEU A 158 8.64 0.98 4.41
N CYS A 159 9.18 0.37 3.35
CA CYS A 159 9.53 1.09 2.14
C CYS A 159 8.30 1.69 1.44
N VAL A 160 7.19 0.95 1.36
CA VAL A 160 5.91 1.46 0.82
C VAL A 160 5.44 2.67 1.62
N LYS A 161 5.43 2.56 2.96
CA LYS A 161 5.03 3.67 3.84
C LYS A 161 5.88 4.92 3.60
N ASN A 162 7.21 4.76 3.56
CA ASN A 162 8.11 5.89 3.37
C ASN A 162 7.93 6.52 1.98
N CYS A 163 7.88 5.70 0.92
CA CYS A 163 7.65 6.18 -0.44
C CYS A 163 6.30 6.89 -0.60
N LEU A 164 5.25 6.40 0.08
CA LEU A 164 3.94 7.04 0.09
C LEU A 164 4.01 8.42 0.75
N LEU A 165 4.60 8.51 1.95
CA LEU A 165 4.74 9.78 2.65
C LEU A 165 5.54 10.78 1.82
N ASP A 166 6.64 10.34 1.22
CA ASP A 166 7.46 11.18 0.34
C ASP A 166 6.66 11.65 -0.89
N SER A 167 5.83 10.79 -1.48
CA SER A 167 4.99 11.13 -2.63
C SER A 167 3.93 12.18 -2.27
N VAL A 168 3.23 12.00 -1.15
CA VAL A 168 2.21 12.93 -0.66
C VAL A 168 2.84 14.27 -0.29
N VAL A 169 3.93 14.26 0.50
CA VAL A 169 4.63 15.48 0.91
C VAL A 169 5.21 16.22 -0.31
N SER A 170 5.80 15.49 -1.26
CA SER A 170 6.29 16.09 -2.51
C SER A 170 5.18 16.79 -3.28
N ALA A 171 4.01 16.16 -3.41
CA ALA A 171 2.85 16.74 -4.10
C ALA A 171 2.34 18.00 -3.39
N LEU A 172 2.26 17.99 -2.06
CA LEU A 172 1.83 19.15 -1.27
C LEU A 172 2.82 20.32 -1.38
N LEU A 173 4.12 20.05 -1.50
CA LEU A 173 5.15 21.08 -1.64
C LEU A 173 5.23 21.67 -3.06
N LYS A 174 4.74 20.97 -4.09
CA LYS A 174 4.66 21.53 -5.46
C LYS A 174 3.74 22.76 -5.49
N ASP A 175 2.68 22.75 -4.71
CA ASP A 175 1.70 23.85 -4.62
C ASP A 175 2.29 25.12 -3.99
N VAL A 176 3.09 24.98 -2.94
CA VAL A 176 3.75 26.12 -2.25
C VAL A 176 4.71 26.88 -3.18
N LYS A 177 5.33 26.17 -4.14
CA LYS A 177 6.19 26.81 -5.15
C LYS A 177 5.40 27.45 -6.30
N GLY A 178 4.18 26.99 -6.56
CA GLY A 178 3.29 27.59 -7.57
C GLY A 178 2.66 28.91 -7.12
N GLU A 179 2.41 29.09 -5.82
CA GLU A 179 1.89 30.35 -5.26
C GLU A 179 2.93 31.48 -5.18
N SER A 180 4.21 31.20 -5.43
CA SER A 180 5.29 32.20 -5.44
C SER A 180 5.48 32.90 -6.79
N GLN A 181 4.58 32.69 -7.76
CA GLN A 181 4.76 33.17 -9.14
C GLN A 181 3.65 34.14 -9.56
N TRP A 182 3.69 35.35 -9.00
CA TRP A 182 3.12 36.62 -9.50
C TRP A 182 4.07 37.73 -9.00
N ASP A 183 4.41 38.84 -9.65
CA ASP A 183 4.24 39.41 -10.99
C ASP A 183 5.35 40.48 -11.06
N PHE A 184 6.11 40.56 -12.16
CA PHE A 184 6.92 41.75 -12.49
C PHE A 184 6.45 42.30 -13.84
#